data_AF-A0A971L5K4-F1
#
_entry.id   AF-A0A971L5K4-F1
#
_cell.length_a   1.000
_cell.length_b   1.000
_cell.length_c   1.000
_cell.angle_alpha   90.00
_cell.angle_beta   90.00
_cell.angle_gamma   90.00
#
_symmetry.space_group_name_H-M   'P 1'
#
loop_
_entity.id
_entity.type
_entity.pdbx_description
1 polymer ?
#
loop_
_entity_poly.entity_id
_entity_poly.type
_entity_poly.pdbx_seq_one_letter_code
_entity_poly.pdbx_strand_id
1 'polypeptide(L)'
;MGMMTGLRRLAKRQRVLGIIFVIVLSIGLIGSYVVFALPSEPIIPAEQEAEDYAAQQEAMQKALEEQISSMEASIEELQGELEANPDDTSLALQLGDSHYMLGETYYLAGQLDKVVPSFDEALALYQQVLAQNPQEERIHIRIANAAMYTGDMELAETHFREAINSDPDNNYVRFTYGYMLAMKDDLQGAIDQWQEILERNPDEEMAKRVNMMIEQARAAMEASQEQESGSSGDAASSDMEPEEAGE
;
A
#
# COMPACT_ATOMS: atom_id res chain seq x y z
N MET A 1 8.91 -9.45 53.81
CA MET A 1 7.45 -9.46 53.56
C MET A 1 7.19 -9.36 52.05
N GLY A 2 7.44 -10.45 51.29
CA GLY A 2 7.50 -10.36 49.81
C GLY A 2 7.22 -11.66 49.03
N MET A 3 6.75 -12.74 49.67
CA MET A 3 6.48 -14.02 48.98
C MET A 3 5.00 -14.40 48.86
N MET A 4 4.05 -13.57 49.30
CA MET A 4 2.60 -13.87 49.18
C MET A 4 1.89 -13.12 48.03
N THR A 5 2.58 -12.20 47.33
CA THR A 5 1.99 -11.39 46.25
C THR A 5 2.10 -12.07 44.87
N GLY A 6 3.04 -13.00 44.67
CA GLY A 6 3.24 -13.72 43.41
C GLY A 6 2.18 -14.78 43.10
N LEU A 7 1.75 -15.52 44.11
CA LEU A 7 0.81 -16.65 43.94
C LEU A 7 -0.61 -16.20 43.59
N ARG A 8 -1.04 -14.99 43.99
CA ARG A 8 -2.36 -14.44 43.62
C ARG A 8 -2.43 -13.99 42.15
N ARG A 9 -1.32 -13.54 41.54
CA ARG A 9 -1.29 -13.13 40.13
C ARG A 9 -1.36 -14.33 39.17
N LEU A 10 -0.78 -15.46 39.56
CA LEU A 10 -0.87 -16.73 38.82
C LEU A 10 -2.30 -17.30 38.81
N ALA A 11 -2.99 -17.28 39.95
CA ALA A 11 -4.37 -17.76 40.03
C ALA A 11 -5.38 -16.87 39.24
N LYS A 12 -5.12 -15.55 39.14
CA LYS A 12 -5.95 -14.63 38.35
C LYS A 12 -5.73 -14.82 36.83
N ARG A 13 -4.49 -15.06 36.39
CA ARG A 13 -4.16 -15.36 34.98
C ARG A 13 -4.80 -16.67 34.51
N GLN A 14 -4.78 -17.73 35.33
CA GLN A 14 -5.40 -19.00 34.95
C GLN A 14 -6.93 -18.93 34.87
N ARG A 15 -7.59 -18.07 35.67
CA ARG A 15 -9.04 -17.83 35.55
C ARG A 15 -9.41 -17.03 34.30
N VAL A 16 -8.60 -16.06 33.88
CA VAL A 16 -8.83 -15.30 32.64
C VAL A 16 -8.66 -16.18 31.39
N LEU A 17 -7.64 -17.04 31.36
CA LEU A 17 -7.46 -18.01 30.27
C LEU A 17 -8.63 -19.01 30.16
N GLY A 18 -9.17 -19.47 31.29
CA GLY A 18 -10.34 -20.36 31.30
C GLY A 18 -11.60 -19.69 30.74
N ILE A 19 -11.81 -18.39 30.99
CA ILE A 19 -12.97 -17.64 30.50
C ILE A 19 -12.87 -17.37 28.99
N ILE A 20 -11.68 -17.02 28.47
CA ILE A 20 -11.46 -16.85 27.03
C ILE A 20 -11.71 -18.16 26.27
N PHE A 21 -11.24 -19.30 26.81
CA PHE A 21 -11.45 -20.61 26.21
C PHE A 21 -12.93 -21.01 26.13
N VAL A 22 -13.72 -20.67 27.17
CA VAL A 22 -15.18 -20.91 27.17
C VAL A 22 -15.91 -20.00 26.18
N ILE A 23 -15.50 -18.74 26.03
CA ILE A 23 -16.11 -17.81 25.05
C ILE A 23 -15.82 -18.26 23.61
N VAL A 24 -14.58 -18.69 23.32
CA VAL A 24 -14.21 -19.20 21.99
C VAL A 24 -14.96 -20.49 21.66
N LEU A 25 -15.13 -21.41 22.62
CA LEU A 25 -15.96 -22.61 22.43
C LEU A 25 -17.47 -22.31 22.29
N SER A 26 -17.95 -21.22 22.89
CA SER A 26 -19.36 -20.81 22.80
C SER A 26 -19.66 -20.17 21.44
N ILE A 27 -18.75 -19.37 20.90
CA ILE A 27 -18.89 -18.76 19.57
C ILE A 27 -18.78 -19.84 18.48
N GLY A 28 -17.90 -20.84 18.66
CA GLY A 28 -17.78 -21.99 17.76
C GLY A 28 -19.03 -22.88 17.68
N LEU A 29 -19.87 -22.91 18.72
CA LEU A 29 -21.12 -23.69 18.72
C LEU A 29 -22.33 -22.92 18.18
N ILE A 30 -22.29 -21.58 18.16
CA ILE A 30 -23.39 -20.76 17.62
C ILE A 30 -23.37 -20.74 16.07
N GLY A 31 -22.22 -20.98 15.44
CA GLY A 31 -22.14 -21.20 13.99
C GLY A 31 -22.87 -22.46 13.49
N SER A 32 -23.24 -23.37 14.39
CA SER A 32 -23.87 -24.65 14.03
C SER A 32 -25.41 -24.59 13.86
N TYR A 33 -26.07 -23.46 14.14
CA TYR A 33 -27.53 -23.43 14.24
C TYR A 33 -28.29 -22.67 13.13
N VAL A 34 -27.60 -22.11 12.13
CA VAL A 34 -28.25 -21.48 10.96
C VAL A 34 -28.12 -22.37 9.71
N VAL A 35 -28.41 -23.67 9.85
CA VAL A 35 -28.49 -24.63 8.72
C VAL A 35 -29.90 -25.24 8.66
N PHE A 36 -30.92 -24.40 8.57
CA PHE A 36 -32.27 -24.87 8.29
C PHE A 36 -32.91 -24.01 7.21
N ALA A 37 -33.17 -24.64 6.05
CA ALA A 37 -33.96 -24.19 4.91
C ALA A 37 -33.24 -23.57 3.68
N LEU A 38 -32.14 -24.17 3.21
CA LEU A 38 -31.75 -24.08 1.79
C LEU A 38 -31.39 -25.49 1.27
N PRO A 39 -31.64 -25.80 -0.02
CA PRO A 39 -31.22 -27.08 -0.61
C PRO A 39 -29.72 -27.24 -0.40
N SER A 40 -29.35 -28.35 0.24
CA SER A 40 -27.97 -28.66 0.62
C SER A 40 -27.11 -28.87 -0.63
N GLU A 41 -26.39 -27.83 -1.03
CA GLU A 41 -25.14 -28.03 -1.75
C GLU A 41 -24.22 -28.90 -0.87
N PRO A 42 -23.40 -29.81 -1.46
CA PRO A 42 -22.46 -30.60 -0.69
C PRO A 42 -21.55 -29.65 0.09
N ILE A 43 -21.62 -29.72 1.42
CA ILE A 43 -20.72 -29.00 2.33
C ILE A 43 -19.33 -29.60 2.10
N ILE A 44 -18.45 -28.87 1.39
CA ILE A 44 -17.03 -29.20 1.36
C ILE A 44 -16.52 -29.04 2.80
N PRO A 45 -15.86 -30.05 3.39
CA PRO A 45 -15.35 -29.93 4.75
C PRO A 45 -14.30 -28.81 4.80
N ALA A 46 -14.43 -27.87 5.74
CA ALA A 46 -13.58 -26.68 5.88
C ALA A 46 -12.07 -26.97 5.95
N GLU A 47 -11.69 -28.20 6.29
CA GLU A 47 -10.30 -28.69 6.27
C GLU A 47 -9.77 -28.87 4.84
N GLN A 48 -10.60 -29.37 3.91
CA GLN A 48 -10.26 -29.48 2.49
C GLN A 48 -10.12 -28.10 1.84
N GLU A 49 -11.02 -27.16 2.17
CA GLU A 49 -10.92 -25.77 1.67
C GLU A 49 -9.63 -25.08 2.15
N ALA A 50 -9.20 -25.34 3.39
CA ALA A 50 -7.95 -24.82 3.93
C ALA A 50 -6.71 -25.45 3.27
N GLU A 51 -6.73 -26.75 3.00
CA GLU A 51 -5.67 -27.45 2.27
C GLU A 51 -5.57 -26.96 0.81
N ASP A 52 -6.70 -26.82 0.12
CA ASP A 52 -6.75 -26.32 -1.26
C ASP A 52 -6.23 -24.88 -1.34
N TYR A 53 -6.55 -24.04 -0.36
CA TYR A 53 -6.04 -22.67 -0.27
C TYR A 53 -4.54 -22.62 -0.01
N ALA A 54 -4.01 -23.45 0.90
CA ALA A 54 -2.58 -23.52 1.18
C ALA A 54 -1.80 -24.02 -0.05
N ALA A 55 -2.31 -25.05 -0.74
CA ALA A 55 -1.72 -25.55 -1.98
C ALA A 55 -1.74 -24.49 -3.09
N GLN A 56 -2.81 -23.69 -3.18
CA GLN A 56 -2.88 -22.58 -4.13
C GLN A 56 -1.86 -21.48 -3.81
N GLN A 57 -1.66 -21.15 -2.53
CA GLN A 57 -0.63 -20.19 -2.12
C GLN A 57 0.78 -20.68 -2.44
N GLU A 58 1.08 -21.94 -2.13
CA GLU A 58 2.38 -22.55 -2.46
C GLU A 58 2.64 -22.54 -3.96
N ALA A 59 1.64 -22.91 -4.77
CA ALA A 59 1.73 -22.88 -6.22
C ALA A 59 1.96 -21.47 -6.76
N MET A 60 1.27 -20.46 -6.21
CA MET A 60 1.47 -19.06 -6.57
C MET A 60 2.89 -18.59 -6.22
N GLN A 61 3.36 -18.91 -5.01
CA GLN A 61 4.69 -18.54 -4.56
C GLN A 61 5.78 -19.15 -5.44
N LYS A 62 5.65 -20.42 -5.78
CA LYS A 62 6.55 -21.10 -6.71
C LYS A 62 6.53 -20.46 -8.10
N ALA A 63 5.35 -20.11 -8.61
CA ALA A 63 5.24 -19.43 -9.91
C ALA A 63 5.94 -18.07 -9.90
N LEU A 64 5.81 -17.30 -8.80
CA LEU A 64 6.53 -16.04 -8.62
C LEU A 64 8.05 -16.25 -8.55
N GLU A 65 8.53 -17.28 -7.85
CA GLU A 65 9.96 -17.60 -7.80
C GLU A 65 10.53 -17.98 -9.17
N GLU A 66 9.81 -18.78 -9.96
CA GLU A 66 10.20 -19.12 -11.33
C GLU A 66 10.20 -17.88 -12.24
N GLN A 67 9.21 -17.00 -12.09
CA GLN A 67 9.13 -15.74 -12.81
C GLN A 67 10.29 -14.80 -12.44
N ILE A 68 10.58 -14.62 -11.15
CA ILE A 68 11.70 -13.84 -10.65
C ILE A 68 13.00 -14.36 -11.25
N SER A 69 13.23 -15.67 -11.19
CA SER A 69 14.44 -16.28 -11.74
C SER A 69 14.60 -16.03 -13.24
N SER A 70 13.50 -16.11 -14.00
CA SER A 70 13.51 -15.78 -15.43
C SER A 70 13.81 -14.30 -15.69
N MET A 71 13.31 -13.39 -14.86
CA MET A 71 13.52 -11.96 -15.01
C MET A 71 14.96 -11.58 -14.65
N GLU A 72 15.52 -12.14 -13.58
CA GLU A 72 16.92 -11.95 -13.17
C GLU A 72 17.89 -12.37 -14.29
N ALA A 73 17.65 -13.52 -14.93
CA ALA A 73 18.46 -13.97 -16.06
C ALA A 73 18.39 -13.03 -17.28
N SER A 74 17.19 -12.53 -17.60
CA SER A 74 17.01 -11.55 -18.68
C SER A 74 17.66 -10.21 -18.36
N ILE A 75 17.64 -9.79 -17.10
CA ILE A 75 18.31 -8.58 -16.63
C ILE A 75 19.83 -8.72 -16.76
N GLU A 76 20.41 -9.87 -16.43
CA GLU A 76 21.85 -10.13 -16.59
C GLU A 76 22.27 -10.04 -18.06
N GLU A 77 21.48 -10.59 -18.98
CA GLU A 77 21.71 -10.47 -20.43
C GLU A 77 21.66 -9.00 -20.89
N LEU A 78 20.61 -8.27 -20.52
CA LEU A 78 20.44 -6.85 -20.85
C LEU A 78 21.55 -5.97 -20.26
N GLN A 79 22.01 -6.28 -19.05
CA GLN A 79 23.14 -5.62 -18.41
C GLN A 79 24.42 -5.82 -19.24
N GLY A 80 24.71 -7.05 -19.67
CA GLY A 80 25.86 -7.33 -20.52
C GLY A 80 25.81 -6.62 -21.88
N GLU A 81 24.63 -6.52 -22.49
CA GLU A 81 24.45 -5.77 -23.75
C GLU A 81 24.65 -4.26 -23.56
N LEU A 82 24.12 -3.70 -22.46
CA LEU A 82 24.29 -2.28 -22.14
C LEU A 82 25.74 -1.96 -21.76
N GLU A 83 26.45 -2.85 -21.07
CA GLU A 83 27.89 -2.69 -20.80
C GLU A 83 28.71 -2.65 -22.09
N ALA A 84 28.32 -3.42 -23.11
CA ALA A 84 28.95 -3.37 -24.42
C ALA A 84 28.60 -2.09 -25.19
N ASN A 85 27.41 -1.50 -24.96
CA ASN A 85 26.92 -0.28 -25.62
C ASN A 85 26.35 0.73 -24.60
N PRO A 86 27.19 1.42 -23.80
CA PRO A 86 26.71 2.20 -22.64
C PRO A 86 25.81 3.39 -22.98
N ASP A 87 25.86 3.89 -24.20
CA ASP A 87 25.07 5.04 -24.66
C ASP A 87 23.73 4.63 -25.30
N ASP A 88 23.40 3.32 -25.35
CA ASP A 88 22.15 2.85 -25.91
C ASP A 88 20.98 3.10 -24.94
N THR A 89 20.27 4.20 -25.17
CA THR A 89 19.10 4.59 -24.38
C THR A 89 17.94 3.62 -24.48
N SER A 90 17.83 2.86 -25.58
CA SER A 90 16.78 1.85 -25.73
C SER A 90 17.04 0.67 -24.82
N LEU A 91 18.30 0.20 -24.76
CA LEU A 91 18.71 -0.86 -23.83
C LEU A 91 18.61 -0.39 -22.38
N ALA A 92 19.05 0.83 -22.07
CA ALA A 92 18.90 1.39 -20.73
C ALA A 92 17.43 1.47 -20.29
N LEU A 93 16.53 1.91 -21.19
CA LEU A 93 15.10 1.96 -20.91
C LEU A 93 14.52 0.56 -20.68
N GLN A 94 14.87 -0.41 -21.54
CA GLN A 94 14.40 -1.79 -21.40
C GLN A 94 14.90 -2.42 -20.09
N LEU A 95 16.17 -2.21 -19.75
CA LEU A 95 16.73 -2.71 -18.50
C LEU A 95 16.06 -2.05 -17.28
N GLY A 96 15.77 -0.74 -17.35
CA GLY A 96 15.05 -0.02 -16.30
C GLY A 96 13.64 -0.57 -16.09
N ASP A 97 12.93 -0.84 -17.19
CA ASP A 97 11.60 -1.47 -17.16
C ASP A 97 11.63 -2.88 -16.57
N SER A 98 12.65 -3.66 -16.89
CA SER A 98 12.84 -5.00 -16.31
C SER A 98 13.08 -4.93 -14.80
N HIS A 99 13.91 -4.01 -14.32
CA HIS A 99 14.12 -3.78 -12.88
C HIS A 99 12.86 -3.29 -12.17
N TYR A 100 12.11 -2.37 -12.78
CA TYR A 100 10.83 -1.91 -12.24
C TYR A 100 9.84 -3.07 -12.08
N MET A 101 9.65 -3.88 -13.12
CA MET A 101 8.78 -5.05 -13.05
C MET A 101 9.28 -6.09 -12.04
N LEU A 102 10.60 -6.26 -11.89
CA LEU A 102 11.19 -7.16 -10.92
C LEU A 102 10.90 -6.68 -9.49
N GLY A 103 10.99 -5.37 -9.23
CA GLY A 103 10.60 -4.73 -7.97
C GLY A 103 9.14 -4.96 -7.61
N GLU A 104 8.22 -4.79 -8.57
CA GLU A 104 6.80 -5.13 -8.40
C GLU A 104 6.60 -6.62 -8.09
N THR A 105 7.35 -7.50 -8.78
CA THR A 105 7.26 -8.94 -8.57
C THR A 105 7.81 -9.36 -7.21
N TYR A 106 8.91 -8.76 -6.74
CA TYR A 106 9.41 -8.96 -5.37
C TYR A 106 8.42 -8.46 -4.32
N TYR A 107 7.74 -7.35 -4.56
CA TYR A 107 6.68 -6.85 -3.68
C TYR A 107 5.54 -7.87 -3.56
N LEU A 108 5.07 -8.41 -4.69
CA LEU A 108 4.05 -9.47 -4.72
C LEU A 108 4.50 -10.77 -4.05
N ALA A 109 5.79 -11.11 -4.16
CA ALA A 109 6.38 -12.27 -3.52
C ALA A 109 6.70 -12.06 -2.02
N GLY A 110 6.50 -10.84 -1.48
CA GLY A 110 6.84 -10.49 -0.11
C GLY A 110 8.35 -10.39 0.18
N GLN A 111 9.19 -10.34 -0.86
CA GLN A 111 10.65 -10.15 -0.75
C GLN A 111 10.97 -8.66 -0.57
N LEU A 112 10.49 -8.07 0.53
CA LEU A 112 10.50 -6.62 0.75
C LEU A 112 11.90 -6.00 0.80
N ASP A 113 12.92 -6.78 1.16
CA ASP A 113 14.32 -6.36 1.18
C ASP A 113 14.88 -6.07 -0.21
N LYS A 114 14.28 -6.64 -1.26
CA LYS A 114 14.70 -6.45 -2.65
C LYS A 114 13.89 -5.42 -3.42
N VAL A 115 12.73 -5.02 -2.89
CA VAL A 115 11.82 -4.08 -3.53
C VAL A 115 12.51 -2.74 -3.81
N VAL A 116 13.00 -2.06 -2.76
CA VAL A 116 13.64 -0.74 -2.90
C VAL A 116 14.88 -0.81 -3.80
N PRO A 117 15.82 -1.78 -3.63
CA PRO A 117 16.94 -1.94 -4.56
C PRO A 117 16.51 -1.97 -6.03
N SER A 118 15.56 -2.84 -6.39
CA SER A 118 15.10 -2.96 -7.78
C SER A 118 14.53 -1.66 -8.35
N PHE A 119 13.83 -0.88 -7.53
CA PHE A 119 13.35 0.43 -7.95
C PHE A 119 14.47 1.49 -8.01
N ASP A 120 15.49 1.42 -7.17
CA ASP A 120 16.69 2.26 -7.27
C ASP A 120 17.48 1.99 -8.57
N GLU A 121 17.62 0.72 -8.96
CA GLU A 121 18.24 0.34 -10.22
C GLU A 121 17.43 0.86 -11.43
N ALA A 122 16.11 0.71 -11.40
CA ALA A 122 15.22 1.26 -12.43
C ALA A 122 15.35 2.80 -12.51
N LEU A 123 15.36 3.47 -11.36
CA LEU A 123 15.48 4.92 -11.27
C LEU A 123 16.78 5.43 -11.89
N ALA A 124 17.91 4.79 -11.60
CA ALA A 124 19.22 5.16 -12.16
C ALA A 124 19.22 5.07 -13.70
N LEU A 125 18.64 4.01 -14.25
CA LEU A 125 18.52 3.79 -15.69
C LEU A 125 17.57 4.80 -16.35
N TYR A 126 16.45 5.10 -15.71
CA TYR A 126 15.53 6.13 -16.22
C TYR A 126 16.15 7.53 -16.22
N GLN A 127 16.95 7.87 -15.21
CA GLN A 127 17.71 9.12 -15.17
C GLN A 127 18.74 9.20 -16.30
N GLN A 128 19.40 8.08 -16.64
CA GLN A 128 20.30 8.00 -17.79
C GLN A 128 19.54 8.25 -19.11
N VAL A 129 18.36 7.64 -19.29
CA VAL A 129 17.52 7.85 -20.48
C VAL A 129 17.04 9.31 -20.57
N LEU A 130 16.60 9.88 -19.45
CA LEU A 130 16.13 11.26 -19.39
C LEU A 130 17.25 12.26 -19.75
N ALA A 131 18.49 11.99 -19.36
CA ALA A 131 19.63 12.85 -19.68
C ALA A 131 19.84 13.03 -21.20
N GLN A 132 19.43 12.04 -22.01
CA GLN A 132 19.52 12.08 -23.47
C GLN A 132 18.28 12.69 -24.11
N ASN A 133 17.09 12.46 -23.53
CA ASN A 133 15.81 12.99 -23.99
C ASN A 133 15.03 13.70 -22.87
N PRO A 134 15.40 14.94 -22.49
CA PRO A 134 14.89 15.59 -21.26
C PRO A 134 13.43 16.07 -21.29
N GLN A 135 12.70 15.79 -22.36
CA GLN A 135 11.32 16.28 -22.58
C GLN A 135 10.35 15.12 -22.82
N GLU A 136 10.79 13.88 -22.62
CA GLU A 136 9.91 12.73 -22.81
C GLU A 136 9.04 12.49 -21.57
N GLU A 137 7.77 12.91 -21.65
CA GLU A 137 6.73 12.71 -20.64
C GLU A 137 6.77 11.31 -20.00
N ARG A 138 6.87 10.26 -20.82
CA ARG A 138 6.84 8.87 -20.38
C ARG A 138 7.99 8.53 -19.42
N ILE A 139 9.15 9.14 -19.59
CA ILE A 139 10.29 8.92 -18.70
C ILE A 139 10.08 9.61 -17.36
N HIS A 140 9.47 10.80 -17.35
CA HIS A 140 9.07 11.43 -16.11
C HIS A 140 8.06 10.58 -15.33
N ILE A 141 7.06 9.98 -15.99
CA ILE A 141 6.11 9.07 -15.35
C ILE A 141 6.82 7.86 -14.72
N ARG A 142 7.76 7.25 -15.45
CA ARG A 142 8.54 6.10 -14.97
C ARG A 142 9.38 6.43 -13.74
N ILE A 143 10.08 7.56 -13.76
CA ILE A 143 10.84 8.06 -12.61
C ILE A 143 9.91 8.31 -11.42
N ALA A 144 8.78 8.98 -11.65
CA ALA A 144 7.85 9.30 -10.59
C ALA A 144 7.29 8.04 -9.92
N ASN A 145 6.88 7.05 -10.71
CA ASN A 145 6.38 5.77 -10.19
C ASN A 145 7.46 5.01 -9.41
N ALA A 146 8.68 4.90 -9.93
CA ALA A 146 9.78 4.24 -9.21
C ALA A 146 10.11 4.95 -7.88
N ALA A 147 10.11 6.28 -7.88
CA ALA A 147 10.38 7.09 -6.69
C ALA A 147 9.31 6.90 -5.59
N MET A 148 8.05 6.63 -5.95
CA MET A 148 7.02 6.29 -4.96
C MET A 148 7.34 5.00 -4.19
N TYR A 149 7.95 4.00 -4.84
CA TYR A 149 8.33 2.75 -4.19
C TYR A 149 9.61 2.86 -3.36
N THR A 150 10.50 3.79 -3.69
CA THR A 150 11.71 4.07 -2.89
C THR A 150 11.42 5.02 -1.73
N GLY A 151 10.24 5.65 -1.73
CA GLY A 151 9.80 6.60 -0.71
C GLY A 151 10.28 8.03 -0.93
N ASP A 152 10.93 8.33 -2.06
CA ASP A 152 11.33 9.68 -2.45
C ASP A 152 10.14 10.44 -3.05
N MET A 153 9.23 10.86 -2.18
CA MET A 153 7.97 11.52 -2.56
C MET A 153 8.21 12.89 -3.20
N GLU A 154 9.27 13.60 -2.82
CA GLU A 154 9.67 14.87 -3.41
C GLU A 154 10.15 14.71 -4.85
N LEU A 155 10.95 13.67 -5.14
CA LEU A 155 11.33 13.34 -6.50
C LEU A 155 10.11 12.91 -7.32
N ALA A 156 9.24 12.08 -6.75
CA ALA A 156 8.00 11.67 -7.41
C ALA A 156 7.13 12.87 -7.80
N GLU A 157 6.89 13.80 -6.87
CA GLU A 157 6.14 15.03 -7.12
C GLU A 157 6.77 15.87 -8.24
N THR A 158 8.10 16.04 -8.21
CA THR A 158 8.82 16.81 -9.23
C THR A 158 8.58 16.22 -10.62
N HIS A 159 8.72 14.91 -10.77
CA HIS A 159 8.57 14.26 -12.08
C HIS A 159 7.10 14.14 -12.51
N PHE A 160 6.14 13.98 -11.61
CA PHE A 160 4.72 14.08 -11.98
C PHE A 160 4.36 15.46 -12.53
N ARG A 161 4.88 16.54 -11.93
CA ARG A 161 4.66 17.91 -12.42
C ARG A 161 5.25 18.10 -13.81
N GLU A 162 6.45 17.60 -14.07
CA GLU A 162 7.06 17.65 -15.41
C GLU A 162 6.26 16.83 -16.44
N ALA A 163 5.78 15.64 -16.09
CA ALA A 163 4.92 14.86 -16.97
C ALA A 163 3.62 15.60 -17.31
N ILE A 164 2.94 16.19 -16.31
CA ILE A 164 1.72 16.99 -16.51
C ILE A 164 2.00 18.25 -17.36
N ASN A 165 3.18 18.87 -17.20
CA ASN A 165 3.56 20.01 -18.03
C ASN A 165 3.78 19.60 -19.50
N SER A 166 4.30 18.39 -19.74
CA SER A 166 4.55 17.86 -21.08
C SER A 166 3.26 17.45 -21.79
N ASP A 167 2.35 16.76 -21.11
CA ASP A 167 1.00 16.45 -21.61
C ASP A 167 -0.06 16.77 -20.54
N PRO A 168 -0.65 17.97 -20.60
CA PRO A 168 -1.67 18.37 -19.64
C PRO A 168 -2.95 17.52 -19.69
N ASP A 169 -3.23 16.89 -20.83
CA ASP A 169 -4.46 16.15 -21.13
C ASP A 169 -4.37 14.68 -20.70
N ASN A 170 -3.18 14.21 -20.31
CA ASN A 170 -2.99 12.87 -19.78
C ASN A 170 -3.56 12.72 -18.36
N ASN A 171 -4.86 12.44 -18.29
CA ASN A 171 -5.58 12.23 -17.03
C ASN A 171 -5.02 11.07 -16.19
N TYR A 172 -4.34 10.09 -16.80
CA TYR A 172 -3.69 9.01 -16.06
C TYR A 172 -2.57 9.54 -15.16
N VAL A 173 -1.78 10.50 -15.63
CA VAL A 173 -0.69 11.10 -14.83
C VAL A 173 -1.27 11.86 -13.65
N ARG A 174 -2.32 12.66 -13.86
CA ARG A 174 -3.04 13.36 -12.78
C ARG A 174 -3.62 12.39 -11.76
N PHE A 175 -4.16 11.28 -12.23
CA PHE A 175 -4.76 10.26 -11.37
C PHE A 175 -3.70 9.67 -10.42
N THR A 176 -2.57 9.24 -10.97
CA THR A 176 -1.46 8.66 -10.20
C THR A 176 -0.79 9.69 -9.31
N TYR A 177 -0.63 10.94 -9.77
CA TYR A 177 -0.12 12.03 -8.95
C TYR A 177 -1.02 12.28 -7.73
N GLY A 178 -2.34 12.30 -7.90
CA GLY A 178 -3.28 12.40 -6.78
C GLY A 178 -3.16 11.23 -5.80
N TYR A 179 -2.93 10.01 -6.28
CA TYR A 179 -2.67 8.85 -5.41
C TYR A 179 -1.38 9.02 -4.59
N MET A 180 -0.30 9.48 -5.21
CA MET A 180 0.95 9.81 -4.52
C MET A 180 0.73 10.90 -3.45
N LEU A 181 0.02 11.97 -3.79
CA LEU A 181 -0.31 13.05 -2.83
C LEU A 181 -1.07 12.51 -1.62
N ALA A 182 -2.03 11.60 -1.83
CA ALA A 182 -2.74 10.94 -0.73
C ALA A 182 -1.81 10.04 0.11
N MET A 183 -0.86 9.34 -0.49
CA MET A 183 0.13 8.52 0.23
C MET A 183 1.05 9.37 1.13
N LYS A 184 1.36 10.62 0.74
CA LYS A 184 2.12 11.56 1.57
C LYS A 184 1.25 12.41 2.52
N ASP A 185 0.00 11.99 2.75
CA ASP A 185 -0.99 12.65 3.63
C ASP A 185 -1.45 14.05 3.15
N ASP A 186 -1.17 14.40 1.89
CA ASP A 186 -1.70 15.62 1.24
C ASP A 186 -3.03 15.31 0.55
N LEU A 187 -4.05 15.04 1.37
CA LEU A 187 -5.39 14.69 0.90
C LEU A 187 -6.04 15.82 0.10
N GLN A 188 -5.78 17.09 0.46
CA GLN A 188 -6.32 18.23 -0.27
C GLN A 188 -5.67 18.33 -1.66
N GLY A 189 -4.34 18.21 -1.76
CA GLY A 189 -3.66 18.18 -3.05
C GLY A 189 -4.12 17.03 -3.94
N ALA A 190 -4.36 15.84 -3.35
CA ALA A 190 -4.93 14.69 -4.06
C ALA A 190 -6.31 15.01 -4.66
N ILE A 191 -7.20 15.59 -3.85
CA ILE A 191 -8.53 16.02 -4.28
C ILE A 191 -8.43 17.03 -5.44
N ASP A 192 -7.53 18.01 -5.35
CA ASP A 192 -7.36 19.02 -6.39
C ASP A 192 -6.93 18.40 -7.73
N GLN A 193 -5.98 17.44 -7.72
CA GLN A 193 -5.57 16.73 -8.94
C GLN A 193 -6.69 15.89 -9.55
N TRP A 194 -7.50 15.25 -8.70
CA TRP A 194 -8.63 14.46 -9.17
C TRP A 194 -9.78 15.33 -9.68
N GLN A 195 -10.02 16.51 -9.09
CA GLN A 195 -11.00 17.47 -9.60
C GLN A 195 -10.64 17.97 -11.01
N GLU A 196 -9.36 18.25 -11.26
CA GLU A 196 -8.86 18.62 -12.61
C GLU A 196 -9.19 17.55 -13.66
N ILE A 197 -9.19 16.26 -13.29
CA ILE A 197 -9.59 15.17 -14.20
C ILE A 197 -11.07 15.32 -14.56
N LEU A 198 -11.95 15.63 -13.60
CA LEU A 198 -13.38 15.83 -13.84
C LEU A 198 -13.67 17.03 -14.74
N GLU A 199 -12.87 18.10 -14.62
CA GLU A 199 -12.99 19.30 -15.47
C GLU A 199 -12.60 19.02 -16.93
N ARG A 200 -11.78 17.99 -17.17
CA ARG A 200 -11.25 17.61 -18.49
C ARG A 200 -12.12 16.59 -19.25
N ASN A 201 -13.37 16.40 -18.84
CA ASN A 201 -14.33 15.46 -19.46
C ASN A 201 -13.77 14.03 -19.60
N PRO A 202 -13.50 13.36 -18.46
CA PRO A 202 -13.02 11.98 -18.47
C PRO A 202 -14.12 11.03 -18.96
N ASP A 203 -13.74 9.81 -19.31
CA ASP A 203 -14.73 8.75 -19.55
C ASP A 203 -15.51 8.41 -18.26
N GLU A 204 -16.60 7.66 -18.42
CA GLU A 204 -17.50 7.33 -17.30
C GLU A 204 -16.80 6.52 -16.19
N GLU A 205 -15.90 5.61 -16.55
CA GLU A 205 -15.19 4.78 -15.57
C GLU A 205 -14.24 5.64 -14.74
N MET A 206 -13.46 6.49 -15.41
CA MET A 206 -12.52 7.40 -14.77
C MET A 206 -13.25 8.42 -13.91
N ALA A 207 -14.35 9.00 -14.38
CA ALA A 207 -15.18 9.91 -13.60
C ALA A 207 -15.68 9.25 -12.31
N LYS A 208 -16.20 8.02 -12.41
CA LYS A 208 -16.70 7.27 -11.25
C LYS A 208 -15.57 6.96 -10.26
N ARG A 209 -14.41 6.53 -10.76
CA ARG A 209 -13.24 6.22 -9.94
C ARG A 209 -12.76 7.44 -9.18
N VAL A 210 -12.58 8.57 -9.87
CA VAL A 210 -12.13 9.82 -9.28
C VAL A 210 -13.12 10.36 -8.23
N ASN A 211 -14.43 10.31 -8.50
CA ASN A 211 -15.43 10.70 -7.52
C ASN A 211 -15.34 9.86 -6.24
N MET A 212 -15.16 8.54 -6.37
CA MET A 212 -14.97 7.66 -5.22
C MET A 212 -13.71 8.03 -4.42
N MET A 213 -12.59 8.32 -5.09
CA MET A 213 -11.34 8.72 -4.43
C MET A 213 -11.50 10.07 -3.69
N ILE A 214 -12.15 11.05 -4.31
CA ILE A 214 -12.44 12.35 -3.69
C ILE A 214 -13.29 12.19 -2.42
N GLU A 215 -14.36 11.40 -2.48
CA GLU A 215 -15.23 11.16 -1.32
C GLU A 215 -14.48 10.45 -0.18
N GLN A 216 -13.62 9.48 -0.51
CA GLN A 216 -12.77 8.80 0.49
C GLN A 216 -11.78 9.77 1.15
N ALA A 217 -11.11 10.62 0.37
CA ALA A 217 -10.18 11.60 0.89
C ALA A 217 -10.88 12.64 1.78
N ARG A 218 -12.07 13.11 1.40
CA ARG A 218 -12.89 14.03 2.23
C ARG A 218 -13.29 13.38 3.55
N ALA A 219 -13.80 12.15 3.51
CA ALA A 219 -14.17 11.41 4.71
C ALA A 219 -12.97 11.19 5.64
N ALA A 220 -11.78 10.92 5.09
CA ALA A 220 -10.55 10.80 5.87
C ALA A 220 -10.15 12.13 6.53
N MET A 221 -10.24 13.26 5.82
CA MET A 221 -9.97 14.58 6.38
C MET A 221 -10.94 14.94 7.51
N GLU A 222 -12.24 14.68 7.32
CA GLU A 222 -13.28 14.92 8.35
C GLU A 222 -13.02 14.08 9.60
N ALA A 223 -12.71 12.78 9.43
CA ALA A 223 -12.40 11.89 10.54
C ALA A 223 -11.17 12.35 11.35
N SER A 224 -10.14 12.86 10.67
CA SER A 224 -8.96 13.43 11.35
C SER A 224 -9.32 14.68 12.17
N GLN A 225 -10.15 15.58 11.64
CA GLN A 225 -10.60 16.78 12.35
C GLN A 225 -11.44 16.46 13.58
N GLU A 226 -12.32 15.46 13.49
CA GLU A 226 -13.12 15.01 14.64
C GLU A 226 -12.25 14.45 15.77
N GLN A 227 -11.21 13.67 15.44
CA GLN A 227 -10.27 13.13 16.43
C GLN A 227 -9.49 14.23 17.16
N GLU A 228 -9.04 15.26 16.45
CA GLU A 228 -8.33 16.40 17.05
C GLU A 228 -9.24 17.24 17.96
N SER A 229 -10.50 17.48 17.54
CA SER A 229 -11.48 18.22 18.33
C SER A 229 -11.95 17.45 19.58
N GLY A 230 -12.05 16.12 19.51
CA GLY A 230 -12.39 15.26 20.65
C GLY A 230 -11.26 15.17 21.68
N SER A 231 -10.01 15.07 21.23
CA SER A 231 -8.85 14.98 22.12
C SER A 231 -8.57 16.28 22.90
N SER A 232 -8.97 17.44 22.38
CA SER A 232 -8.79 18.74 23.05
C SER A 232 -9.89 19.04 24.10
N GLY A 233 -11.05 18.38 24.01
CA GLY A 233 -12.15 18.53 24.97
C GLY A 233 -11.90 17.85 26.32
N ASP A 234 -11.22 16.70 26.34
CA ASP A 234 -10.99 15.93 27.58
C ASP A 234 -9.90 16.53 28.48
N ALA A 235 -8.89 17.20 27.89
CA ALA A 235 -7.80 17.83 28.64
C ALA A 235 -8.21 19.09 29.42
N ALA A 236 -9.32 19.74 29.04
CA ALA A 236 -9.80 20.95 29.71
C ALA A 236 -10.58 20.67 31.01
N SER A 237 -10.84 19.40 31.35
CA SER A 237 -11.68 19.01 32.49
C SER A 237 -10.90 18.57 33.74
N SER A 238 -9.55 18.47 33.68
CA SER A 238 -8.73 17.96 34.80
C SER A 238 -8.13 18.99 35.75
N ASP A 239 -8.22 20.31 35.45
CA ASP A 239 -7.48 21.35 36.19
C ASP A 239 -8.37 22.26 37.07
N MET A 240 -9.54 21.80 37.52
CA MET A 240 -10.30 22.48 38.59
C MET A 240 -10.19 21.70 39.91
N GLU A 241 -9.03 21.79 40.57
CA GLU A 241 -8.95 21.57 42.02
C GLU A 241 -9.54 22.81 42.73
N PRO A 242 -10.48 22.66 43.67
CA PRO A 242 -10.98 23.79 44.43
C PRO A 242 -9.94 24.19 45.49
N GLU A 243 -9.52 25.45 45.43
CA GLU A 243 -8.74 26.14 46.46
C GLU A 243 -9.40 25.90 47.84
N GLU A 244 -8.71 25.21 48.74
CA GLU A 244 -9.14 25.04 50.13
C GLU A 244 -9.22 26.41 50.81
N ALA A 245 -10.44 26.86 51.11
CA ALA A 245 -10.68 27.96 52.03
C ALA A 245 -10.46 27.44 53.47
N GLY A 246 -9.31 27.79 54.04
CA GLY A 246 -9.02 27.57 55.45
C GLY A 246 -9.70 28.61 56.35
N GLU A 247 -10.44 28.13 57.35
CA GLU A 247 -10.65 28.76 58.66
C GLU A 247 -10.70 27.69 59.76
#